data_AF-A0AAD4WHT0-F1
#
_entry.id   AF-A0AAD4WHT0-F1
#
_cell.length_a   1.000
_cell.length_b   1.000
_cell.length_c   1.000
_cell.angle_alpha   90.00
_cell.angle_beta   90.00
_cell.angle_gamma   90.00
#
_symmetry.space_group_name_H-M   'P 1'
#
loop_
_entity.id
_entity.type
_entity.pdbx_description
1 polymer ?
#
loop_
_entity_poly.entity_id
_entity_poly.type
_entity_poly.pdbx_seq_one_letter_code
_entity_poly.pdbx_strand_id
1 'polypeptide(L)'
;MDKSWMHSDRRSKAYEFGVEAFLNFAEENLLTTTHIRCPCVKCVNLKLFGVGIIRDHVYFNGIDQSYKNWTFHGEPWEATTNASRNVEEDDGHSRYSFVSEEIDMDDNDFGDFGSDPYEFANVIGDGDQPVYPGCRKYTKLSALVKLYNLKAKHGMSDVCFTELLILQGDLLPEGNTIPTSMYEAKKTLCALGLSYEKMHACPNDCILYRKEYEDSTNCPTCGISRWKEGKDSILKEGVPTKVVWYFPLIPRFKRMFQSHETAKSLTWHAARKSIDGQMSHPADSPSCKLLDDKWPEFGNEPRNLRLALSSDGFNPHSSLSSRYSCWPVILVTYNLPPWLCMKRKFMMLTLLISGPKQPGNDIDVYLEPLIDDLKSLWVGIRGVYDAHNGEYFTLRAALMWTINDFPAYGNLSGCVVKGYKACPICGDDTPSHRLKNGHKICYIGHRKWLPINHPYRRQRAAFNGKPKYGIPPEPLTGEEVLHMVENGDRVCWKKKSIFFDLEYWKYLPVRHALDVMHIEKNVCDSIIGTLLEIPGKNKDEIAARLDLLNMGVKTDLQPENGEKRTRLPPGPWNLSRAEKRGVCNSFYGMKVPEGYS
;
A
#
# COMPACT_ATOMS: atom_id res chain seq x y z
N MET A 1 39.93 -19.31 -20.46
CA MET A 1 40.86 -18.28 -19.92
C MET A 1 41.14 -18.58 -18.45
N ASP A 2 42.32 -18.24 -17.92
CA ASP A 2 42.59 -18.32 -16.48
C ASP A 2 41.71 -17.31 -15.71
N LYS A 3 40.99 -17.79 -14.68
CA LYS A 3 40.05 -17.02 -13.85
C LYS A 3 40.48 -16.97 -12.38
N SER A 4 41.61 -17.58 -12.03
CA SER A 4 42.12 -17.59 -10.66
C SER A 4 42.40 -16.18 -10.12
N TRP A 5 42.73 -15.25 -11.01
CA TRP A 5 42.94 -13.83 -10.70
C TRP A 5 41.74 -13.16 -10.03
N MET A 6 40.51 -13.64 -10.23
CA MET A 6 39.29 -13.08 -9.61
C MET A 6 39.34 -13.15 -8.07
N HIS A 7 40.20 -14.01 -7.51
CA HIS A 7 40.42 -14.19 -6.08
C HIS A 7 41.71 -13.52 -5.55
N SER A 8 42.52 -12.91 -6.42
CA SER A 8 43.77 -12.24 -6.04
C SER A 8 43.52 -10.88 -5.36
N ASP A 9 44.48 -10.38 -4.55
CA ASP A 9 44.40 -9.03 -3.97
C ASP A 9 44.26 -8.00 -5.11
N ARG A 10 43.28 -7.09 -4.99
CA ARG A 10 42.92 -6.11 -6.03
C ARG A 10 44.02 -5.10 -6.36
N ARG A 11 45.06 -4.99 -5.52
CA ARG A 11 46.25 -4.14 -5.73
C ARG A 11 47.44 -4.93 -6.30
N SER A 12 47.27 -6.24 -6.50
CA SER A 12 48.31 -7.09 -7.07
C SER A 12 48.34 -6.98 -8.58
N LYS A 13 49.55 -7.13 -9.17
CA LYS A 13 49.71 -7.21 -10.62
C LYS A 13 48.92 -8.38 -11.24
N ALA A 14 48.71 -9.47 -10.49
CA ALA A 14 47.94 -10.61 -10.96
C ALA A 14 46.46 -10.27 -11.17
N TYR A 15 45.87 -9.46 -10.29
CA TYR A 15 44.50 -8.96 -10.47
C TYR A 15 44.44 -7.97 -11.64
N GLU A 16 45.42 -7.07 -11.75
CA GLU A 16 45.50 -6.11 -12.86
C GLU A 16 45.57 -6.78 -14.24
N PHE A 17 46.51 -7.73 -14.43
CA PHE A 17 46.61 -8.47 -15.69
C PHE A 17 45.36 -9.30 -15.97
N GLY A 18 44.74 -9.86 -14.94
CA GLY A 18 43.50 -10.63 -15.06
C GLY A 18 42.31 -9.79 -15.53
N VAL A 19 42.15 -8.57 -14.99
CA VAL A 19 41.11 -7.62 -15.41
C VAL A 19 41.30 -7.21 -16.87
N GLU A 20 42.53 -6.88 -17.29
CA GLU A 20 42.80 -6.53 -18.69
C GLU A 20 42.53 -7.70 -19.64
N ALA A 21 42.94 -8.92 -19.26
CA ALA A 21 42.67 -10.11 -20.07
C ALA A 21 41.16 -10.37 -20.24
N PHE A 22 40.38 -10.17 -19.18
CA PHE A 22 38.92 -10.27 -19.24
C PHE A 22 38.30 -9.21 -20.16
N LEU A 23 38.72 -7.95 -20.05
CA LEU A 23 38.18 -6.86 -20.85
C LEU A 23 38.50 -7.03 -22.34
N ASN A 24 39.73 -7.44 -22.67
CA ASN A 24 40.12 -7.74 -24.05
C ASN A 24 39.28 -8.89 -24.63
N PHE A 25 39.06 -9.96 -23.87
CA PHE A 25 38.20 -11.05 -24.32
C PHE A 25 36.75 -10.62 -24.53
N ALA A 26 36.22 -9.76 -23.65
CA ALA A 26 34.88 -9.23 -23.82
C ALA A 26 34.75 -8.35 -25.07
N GLU A 27 35.77 -7.54 -25.38
CA GLU A 27 35.80 -6.72 -26.60
C GLU A 27 35.93 -7.57 -27.87
N GLU A 28 36.79 -8.60 -27.86
CA GLU A 28 36.99 -9.48 -29.02
C GLU A 28 35.75 -10.33 -29.35
N ASN A 29 34.97 -10.72 -28.34
CA ASN A 29 33.79 -11.58 -28.53
C ASN A 29 32.47 -10.80 -28.71
N LEU A 30 32.46 -9.48 -28.52
CA LEU A 30 31.28 -8.63 -28.70
C LEU A 30 31.47 -7.71 -29.91
N LEU A 31 31.19 -8.25 -31.11
CA LEU A 31 31.57 -7.70 -32.41
C LEU A 31 31.06 -6.28 -32.77
N THR A 32 30.19 -5.63 -31.98
CA THR A 32 29.53 -4.37 -32.41
C THR A 32 29.09 -3.39 -31.32
N THR A 33 29.39 -3.60 -30.02
CA THR A 33 28.87 -2.71 -28.95
C THR A 33 29.97 -1.94 -28.22
N THR A 34 29.86 -0.60 -28.19
CA THR A 34 30.74 0.31 -27.41
C THR A 34 30.53 0.22 -25.89
N HIS A 35 29.52 -0.54 -25.45
CA HIS A 35 29.16 -0.74 -24.04
C HIS A 35 28.92 -2.23 -23.77
N ILE A 36 29.56 -2.78 -22.75
CA ILE A 36 29.45 -4.18 -22.34
C ILE A 36 28.93 -4.29 -20.90
N ARG A 37 28.48 -5.48 -20.47
CA ARG A 37 27.93 -5.68 -19.12
C ARG A 37 29.05 -5.60 -18.08
N CYS A 38 28.80 -4.94 -16.94
CA CYS A 38 29.82 -4.80 -15.91
C CYS A 38 29.74 -5.96 -14.89
N PRO A 39 30.76 -6.83 -14.78
CA PRO A 39 30.73 -7.99 -13.88
C PRO A 39 31.16 -7.65 -12.44
N CYS A 40 31.33 -6.37 -12.09
CA CYS A 40 31.75 -6.03 -10.72
C CYS A 40 30.69 -6.42 -9.69
N VAL A 41 31.09 -6.67 -8.43
CA VAL A 41 30.20 -7.11 -7.33
C VAL A 41 28.99 -6.18 -7.14
N LYS A 42 29.10 -4.89 -7.49
CA LYS A 42 27.97 -3.95 -7.42
C LYS A 42 27.04 -3.99 -8.63
N CYS A 43 27.56 -4.34 -9.81
CA CYS A 43 26.80 -4.29 -11.06
C CYS A 43 26.26 -5.66 -11.47
N VAL A 44 26.95 -6.74 -11.11
CA VAL A 44 26.52 -8.15 -11.29
C VAL A 44 26.01 -8.44 -12.71
N ASN A 45 26.70 -7.93 -13.72
CA ASN A 45 26.34 -8.01 -15.14
C ASN A 45 24.98 -7.36 -15.53
N LEU A 46 24.37 -6.54 -14.67
CA LEU A 46 23.07 -5.90 -14.92
C LEU A 46 23.18 -4.53 -15.62
N LYS A 47 24.33 -3.85 -15.49
CA LYS A 47 24.55 -2.51 -16.04
C LYS A 47 25.53 -2.54 -17.21
N LEU A 48 25.25 -1.75 -18.25
CA LEU A 48 26.08 -1.60 -19.44
C LEU A 48 26.94 -0.33 -19.32
N PHE A 49 28.25 -0.46 -19.51
CA PHE A 49 29.19 0.66 -19.49
C PHE A 49 30.27 0.49 -20.55
N GLY A 50 30.95 1.57 -20.91
CA GLY A 50 32.19 1.50 -21.69
C GLY A 50 33.31 0.82 -20.90
N VAL A 51 34.24 0.17 -21.59
CA VAL A 51 35.30 -0.67 -21.00
C VAL A 51 36.15 0.08 -19.97
N GLY A 52 36.46 1.36 -20.20
CA GLY A 52 37.18 2.19 -19.23
C GLY A 52 36.44 2.34 -17.88
N ILE A 53 35.12 2.49 -17.90
CA ILE A 53 34.31 2.60 -16.66
C ILE A 53 34.21 1.22 -15.97
N ILE A 54 34.15 0.14 -16.74
CA ILE A 54 34.10 -1.22 -16.19
C ILE A 54 35.41 -1.57 -15.51
N ARG A 55 36.55 -1.19 -16.10
CA ARG A 55 37.86 -1.31 -15.47
C ARG A 55 37.83 -0.69 -14.08
N ASP A 56 37.46 0.60 -13.98
CA ASP A 56 37.37 1.31 -12.69
C ASP A 56 36.44 0.58 -11.70
N HIS A 57 35.25 0.17 -12.17
CA HIS A 57 34.30 -0.55 -11.32
C HIS A 57 34.84 -1.89 -10.80
N VAL A 58 35.57 -2.64 -11.61
CA VAL A 58 36.14 -3.93 -11.21
C VAL A 58 37.31 -3.75 -10.24
N TYR A 59 38.08 -2.65 -10.33
CA TYR A 59 39.08 -2.30 -9.31
C TYR A 59 38.45 -1.83 -8.00
N PHE A 60 37.55 -0.84 -8.06
CA PHE A 60 36.97 -0.24 -6.85
C PHE A 60 36.02 -1.19 -6.12
N ASN A 61 35.27 -2.01 -6.85
CA ASN A 61 34.21 -2.85 -6.27
C ASN A 61 34.55 -4.35 -6.27
N GLY A 62 35.59 -4.77 -6.99
CA GLY A 62 35.89 -6.20 -7.20
C GLY A 62 35.03 -6.83 -8.29
N ILE A 63 35.54 -7.85 -8.97
CA ILE A 63 34.74 -8.70 -9.87
C ILE A 63 33.89 -9.69 -9.05
N ASP A 64 32.67 -9.96 -9.49
CA ASP A 64 31.83 -10.98 -8.89
C ASP A 64 32.45 -12.36 -9.10
N GLN A 65 32.97 -12.94 -8.02
CA GLN A 65 33.63 -14.24 -8.01
C GLN A 65 32.67 -15.41 -8.28
N SER A 66 31.35 -15.18 -8.20
CA SER A 66 30.35 -16.18 -8.60
C SER A 66 30.18 -16.25 -10.12
N TYR A 67 30.60 -15.21 -10.84
CA TYR A 67 30.52 -15.12 -12.29
C TYR A 67 31.66 -15.89 -12.97
N LYS A 68 31.64 -17.21 -12.79
CA LYS A 68 32.67 -18.14 -13.27
C LYS A 68 32.55 -18.47 -14.75
N ASN A 69 31.34 -18.37 -15.32
CA ASN A 69 31.10 -18.54 -16.76
C ASN A 69 30.77 -17.18 -17.35
N TRP A 70 31.62 -16.65 -18.22
CA TRP A 70 31.49 -15.31 -18.76
C TRP A 70 30.49 -15.25 -19.93
N THR A 71 29.29 -15.78 -19.70
CA THR A 71 28.27 -15.98 -20.73
C THR A 71 27.72 -14.70 -21.31
N PHE A 72 27.72 -13.61 -20.55
CA PHE A 72 27.40 -12.28 -21.06
C PHE A 72 28.54 -11.63 -21.87
N HIS A 73 29.71 -12.26 -21.92
CA HIS A 73 30.91 -11.76 -22.62
C HIS A 73 31.46 -12.77 -23.64
N GLY A 74 30.62 -13.71 -24.10
CA GLY A 74 30.92 -14.60 -25.21
C GLY A 74 31.40 -16.01 -24.83
N GLU A 75 31.49 -16.35 -23.54
CA GLU A 75 31.85 -17.71 -23.15
C GLU A 75 30.64 -18.68 -23.22
N PRO A 76 30.74 -19.84 -23.89
CA PRO A 76 29.63 -20.79 -24.02
C PRO A 76 29.17 -21.37 -22.67
N TRP A 77 27.87 -21.63 -22.51
CA TRP A 77 27.30 -22.20 -21.28
C TRP A 77 27.44 -23.73 -21.23
N GLU A 78 28.20 -24.25 -20.26
CA GLU A 78 28.18 -25.69 -19.89
C GLU A 78 27.34 -25.90 -18.63
N ALA A 79 26.32 -26.77 -18.74
CA ALA A 79 25.33 -27.00 -17.70
C ALA A 79 25.88 -27.82 -16.52
N THR A 80 25.96 -27.23 -15.33
CA THR A 80 26.08 -28.00 -14.08
C THR A 80 25.00 -27.60 -13.08
N THR A 81 24.32 -28.64 -12.61
CA THR A 81 23.19 -28.69 -11.68
C THR A 81 23.58 -28.25 -10.27
N ASN A 82 22.86 -27.27 -9.73
CA ASN A 82 22.35 -27.23 -8.34
C ASN A 82 21.71 -25.86 -8.08
N ALA A 83 20.37 -25.80 -8.14
CA ALA A 83 19.59 -24.60 -7.87
C ALA A 83 18.67 -24.83 -6.67
N SER A 84 18.81 -23.99 -5.65
CA SER A 84 17.71 -23.54 -4.80
C SER A 84 18.16 -22.32 -4.01
N ARG A 85 17.74 -21.12 -4.45
CA ARG A 85 17.01 -20.12 -3.65
C ARG A 85 16.85 -18.80 -4.39
N ASN A 86 15.59 -18.39 -4.50
CA ASN A 86 15.03 -17.08 -4.20
C ASN A 86 15.72 -15.83 -4.77
N VAL A 87 15.08 -15.23 -5.78
CA VAL A 87 15.26 -13.81 -6.13
C VAL A 87 13.97 -13.09 -5.77
N GLU A 88 14.05 -12.22 -4.78
CA GLU A 88 13.09 -11.13 -4.56
C GLU A 88 13.45 -10.01 -5.56
N GLU A 89 12.50 -9.63 -6.42
CA GLU A 89 12.64 -8.49 -7.33
C GLU A 89 12.19 -7.21 -6.62
N ASP A 90 13.07 -6.21 -6.59
CA ASP A 90 12.79 -4.82 -6.25
C ASP A 90 12.63 -3.99 -7.54
N ASP A 91 11.63 -3.10 -7.54
CA ASP A 91 11.08 -2.40 -8.69
C ASP A 91 11.73 -1.02 -8.86
N GLY A 92 12.18 -0.72 -10.09
CA GLY A 92 12.81 0.53 -10.45
C GLY A 92 12.41 1.00 -11.84
N HIS A 93 11.30 1.76 -11.89
CA HIS A 93 10.91 2.76 -12.89
C HIS A 93 11.18 2.47 -14.39
N SER A 94 10.09 2.31 -15.15
CA SER A 94 10.10 2.61 -16.58
C SER A 94 8.96 3.56 -16.97
N ARG A 95 9.34 4.66 -17.62
CA ARG A 95 8.47 5.66 -18.23
C ARG A 95 8.04 5.16 -19.60
N TYR A 96 6.76 4.82 -19.77
CA TYR A 96 6.15 4.78 -21.10
C TYR A 96 4.77 5.42 -21.08
N SER A 97 4.57 6.29 -22.06
CA SER A 97 3.33 7.01 -22.36
C SER A 97 2.23 6.03 -22.73
N PHE A 98 1.20 5.91 -21.90
CA PHE A 98 -0.02 5.16 -22.22
C PHE A 98 -0.81 5.92 -23.30
N VAL A 99 -0.88 5.35 -24.49
CA VAL A 99 -1.81 5.81 -25.52
C VAL A 99 -3.19 5.23 -25.17
N SER A 100 -4.16 6.13 -25.16
CA SER A 100 -5.57 5.94 -24.81
C SER A 100 -6.24 4.77 -25.56
N GLU A 101 -6.42 3.65 -24.86
CA GLU A 101 -7.60 2.79 -25.04
C GLU A 101 -8.21 2.53 -23.66
N GLU A 102 -9.50 2.86 -23.53
CA GLU A 102 -10.32 2.53 -22.37
C GLU A 102 -10.23 1.01 -22.16
N ILE A 103 -9.82 0.57 -20.96
CA ILE A 103 -9.90 -0.84 -20.57
C ILE A 103 -11.39 -1.15 -20.38
N ASP A 104 -12.13 -1.35 -21.47
CA ASP A 104 -13.44 -1.99 -21.47
C ASP A 104 -13.20 -3.50 -21.33
N MET A 105 -13.00 -3.95 -20.08
CA MET A 105 -13.09 -5.37 -19.72
C MET A 105 -14.55 -5.70 -19.43
N ASP A 106 -15.33 -5.87 -20.50
CA ASP A 106 -16.69 -6.39 -20.47
C ASP A 106 -16.64 -7.88 -20.09
N ASP A 107 -17.02 -8.22 -18.85
CA ASP A 107 -17.05 -9.61 -18.34
C ASP A 107 -18.31 -9.85 -17.51
N ASN A 108 -19.48 -9.82 -18.14
CA ASN A 108 -20.75 -10.01 -17.44
C ASN A 108 -21.17 -11.48 -17.21
N ASP A 109 -20.31 -12.49 -17.45
CA ASP A 109 -20.79 -13.88 -17.58
C ASP A 109 -20.04 -14.94 -16.76
N PHE A 110 -19.67 -14.66 -15.51
CA PHE A 110 -19.09 -15.68 -14.62
C PHE A 110 -19.88 -15.76 -13.32
N GLY A 111 -20.74 -16.76 -13.23
CA GLY A 111 -21.50 -17.09 -12.03
C GLY A 111 -20.63 -17.51 -10.84
N ASP A 112 -21.30 -17.69 -9.70
CA ASP A 112 -20.75 -18.06 -8.40
C ASP A 112 -19.94 -19.37 -8.44
N PHE A 113 -18.62 -19.26 -8.30
CA PHE A 113 -17.71 -20.41 -8.18
C PHE A 113 -16.85 -20.23 -6.92
N GLY A 114 -17.11 -21.04 -5.89
CA GLY A 114 -16.22 -21.09 -4.72
C GLY A 114 -16.80 -21.63 -3.40
N SER A 115 -17.89 -22.39 -3.41
CA SER A 115 -18.52 -22.86 -2.16
C SER A 115 -17.97 -24.20 -1.63
N ASP A 116 -17.25 -25.00 -2.43
CA ASP A 116 -16.83 -26.36 -2.04
C ASP A 116 -15.31 -26.51 -1.75
N PRO A 117 -14.90 -26.87 -0.51
CA PRO A 117 -13.53 -27.28 -0.18
C PRO A 117 -12.96 -28.43 -1.02
N TYR A 118 -13.80 -29.34 -1.54
CA TYR A 118 -13.36 -30.46 -2.38
C TYR A 118 -12.98 -30.02 -3.80
N GLU A 119 -13.67 -29.03 -4.37
CA GLU A 119 -13.30 -28.43 -5.66
C GLU A 119 -11.91 -27.76 -5.57
N PHE A 120 -11.63 -27.05 -4.49
CA PHE A 120 -10.34 -26.38 -4.33
C PHE A 120 -9.16 -27.35 -4.18
N ALA A 121 -9.31 -28.45 -3.43
CA ALA A 121 -8.27 -29.47 -3.30
C ALA A 121 -7.97 -30.14 -4.65
N ASN A 122 -9.01 -30.40 -5.45
CA ASN A 122 -8.87 -30.92 -6.81
C ASN A 122 -8.19 -29.92 -7.74
N VAL A 123 -8.50 -28.62 -7.61
CA VAL A 123 -7.90 -27.55 -8.43
C VAL A 123 -6.46 -27.24 -8.02
N ILE A 124 -6.07 -27.36 -6.75
CA ILE A 124 -4.65 -27.34 -6.34
C ILE A 124 -3.93 -28.56 -6.92
N GLY A 125 -4.51 -29.76 -6.77
CA GLY A 125 -3.94 -30.99 -7.30
C GLY A 125 -3.71 -30.92 -8.81
N ASP A 126 -4.63 -30.29 -9.55
CA ASP A 126 -4.51 -30.00 -10.99
C ASP A 126 -3.52 -28.86 -11.29
N GLY A 127 -3.50 -27.82 -10.46
CA GLY A 127 -2.60 -26.67 -10.59
C GLY A 127 -1.12 -27.01 -10.37
N ASP A 128 -0.83 -27.99 -9.52
CA ASP A 128 0.51 -28.52 -9.25
C ASP A 128 0.99 -29.54 -10.28
N GLN A 129 0.13 -29.95 -11.23
CA GLN A 129 0.55 -30.83 -12.30
C GLN A 129 1.60 -30.15 -13.20
N PRO A 130 2.57 -30.90 -13.73
CA PRO A 130 3.44 -30.43 -14.80
C PRO A 130 2.64 -29.85 -15.97
N VAL A 131 3.11 -28.75 -16.56
CA VAL A 131 2.46 -28.16 -17.75
C VAL A 131 2.32 -29.14 -18.91
N TYR A 132 3.23 -30.12 -19.00
CA TYR A 132 3.20 -31.24 -19.93
C TYR A 132 3.95 -32.43 -19.30
N PRO A 133 3.72 -33.67 -19.77
CA PRO A 133 4.40 -34.85 -19.23
C PRO A 133 5.93 -34.69 -19.20
N GLY A 134 6.52 -34.82 -18.01
CA GLY A 134 7.97 -34.69 -17.81
C GLY A 134 8.49 -33.28 -17.56
N CYS A 135 7.64 -32.24 -17.58
CA CYS A 135 8.05 -30.88 -17.20
C CYS A 135 8.39 -30.79 -15.71
N ARG A 136 9.67 -30.57 -15.38
CA ARG A 136 10.12 -30.40 -13.98
C ARG A 136 10.19 -28.94 -13.53
N LYS A 137 10.15 -28.00 -14.48
CA LYS A 137 10.43 -26.58 -14.23
C LYS A 137 9.17 -25.77 -13.93
N TYR A 138 8.04 -26.14 -14.53
CA TYR A 138 6.79 -25.40 -14.42
C TYR A 138 5.62 -26.33 -14.16
N THR A 139 4.82 -25.98 -13.16
CA THR A 139 3.45 -26.46 -12.98
C THR A 139 2.48 -25.65 -13.82
N LYS A 140 1.30 -26.20 -14.11
CA LYS A 140 0.19 -25.53 -14.80
C LYS A 140 -0.07 -24.14 -14.22
N LEU A 141 -0.15 -24.06 -12.89
CA LEU A 141 -0.35 -22.80 -12.19
C LEU A 141 0.83 -21.83 -12.35
N SER A 142 2.05 -22.29 -12.10
CA SER A 142 3.23 -21.40 -12.15
C SER A 142 3.46 -20.80 -13.54
N ALA A 143 3.17 -21.57 -14.61
CA ALA A 143 3.22 -21.08 -15.98
C ALA A 143 2.14 -20.05 -16.23
N LEU A 144 0.90 -20.33 -15.84
CA LEU A 144 -0.23 -19.45 -16.05
C LEU A 144 -0.06 -18.10 -15.34
N VAL A 145 0.37 -18.08 -14.08
CA VAL A 145 0.66 -16.82 -13.35
C VAL A 145 1.77 -16.03 -14.04
N LYS A 146 2.83 -16.69 -14.51
CA LYS A 146 3.93 -16.00 -15.21
C LYS A 146 3.48 -15.38 -16.53
N LEU A 147 2.67 -16.10 -17.30
CA LEU A 147 2.10 -15.60 -18.56
C LEU A 147 1.16 -14.43 -18.31
N TYR A 148 0.29 -14.54 -17.31
CA TYR A 148 -0.64 -13.47 -16.95
C TYR A 148 0.09 -12.22 -16.42
N ASN A 149 1.18 -12.41 -15.68
CA ASN A 149 2.05 -11.32 -15.26
C ASN A 149 2.71 -10.61 -16.46
N LEU A 150 3.14 -11.35 -17.49
CA LEU A 150 3.65 -10.76 -18.72
C LEU A 150 2.56 -9.97 -19.46
N LYS A 151 1.35 -10.53 -19.56
CA LYS A 151 0.18 -9.83 -20.12
C LYS A 151 -0.04 -8.48 -19.44
N ALA A 152 -0.13 -8.50 -18.11
CA ALA A 152 -0.40 -7.30 -17.32
C ALA A 152 0.76 -6.29 -17.42
N LYS A 153 2.01 -6.76 -17.30
CA LYS A 153 3.21 -5.92 -17.32
C LYS A 153 3.41 -5.20 -18.66
N HIS A 154 3.03 -5.84 -19.75
CA HIS A 154 3.24 -5.34 -21.11
C HIS A 154 1.96 -4.83 -21.78
N GLY A 155 0.83 -4.79 -21.05
CA GLY A 155 -0.44 -4.30 -21.59
C GLY A 155 -0.95 -5.11 -22.80
N MET A 156 -0.70 -6.42 -22.83
CA MET A 156 -1.16 -7.25 -23.95
C MET A 156 -2.69 -7.29 -23.98
N SER A 157 -3.28 -7.09 -25.16
CA SER A 157 -4.73 -7.24 -25.35
C SER A 157 -5.17 -8.69 -25.11
N ASP A 158 -6.45 -8.90 -24.83
CA ASP A 158 -6.99 -10.26 -24.60
C ASP A 158 -6.90 -11.14 -25.86
N VAL A 159 -7.02 -10.52 -27.04
CA VAL A 159 -6.80 -11.17 -28.34
C VAL A 159 -5.35 -11.60 -28.47
N CYS A 160 -4.40 -10.68 -28.28
CA CYS A 160 -2.96 -10.98 -28.35
C CYS A 160 -2.56 -12.07 -27.34
N PHE A 161 -3.11 -12.03 -26.12
CA PHE A 161 -2.83 -13.03 -25.11
C PHE A 161 -3.41 -14.40 -25.47
N THR A 162 -4.61 -14.45 -26.05
CA THR A 162 -5.21 -15.70 -26.54
C THR A 162 -4.38 -16.31 -27.66
N GLU A 163 -3.95 -15.51 -28.64
CA GLU A 163 -3.05 -15.97 -29.71
C GLU A 163 -1.72 -16.48 -29.17
N LEU A 164 -1.15 -15.80 -28.17
CA LEU A 164 0.08 -16.23 -27.49
C LEU A 164 -0.08 -17.58 -26.78
N LEU A 165 -1.22 -17.78 -26.11
CA LEU A 165 -1.53 -19.03 -25.42
C LEU A 165 -1.65 -20.21 -26.38
N ILE A 166 -2.35 -20.01 -27.51
CA ILE A 166 -2.47 -21.01 -28.59
C ILE A 166 -1.10 -21.36 -29.14
N LEU A 167 -0.29 -20.35 -29.51
CA LEU A 167 1.06 -20.55 -30.04
C LEU A 167 1.95 -21.32 -29.06
N GLN A 168 1.84 -21.04 -27.75
CA GLN A 168 2.59 -21.79 -26.75
C GLN A 168 2.10 -23.23 -26.62
N GLY A 169 0.79 -23.48 -26.70
CA GLY A 169 0.22 -24.82 -26.75
C GLY A 169 0.80 -25.64 -27.90
N ASP A 170 0.95 -25.05 -29.07
CA ASP A 170 1.50 -25.68 -30.28
C ASP A 170 3.02 -25.95 -30.20
N LEU A 171 3.76 -25.09 -29.48
CA LEU A 171 5.20 -25.24 -29.29
C LEU A 171 5.56 -26.27 -28.20
N LEU A 172 4.62 -26.60 -27.32
CA LEU A 172 4.85 -27.52 -26.22
C LEU A 172 4.56 -28.98 -26.63
N PRO A 173 5.16 -29.96 -25.92
CA PRO A 173 4.91 -31.36 -26.19
C PRO A 173 3.42 -31.74 -26.11
N GLU A 174 3.07 -32.83 -26.79
CA GLU A 174 1.72 -33.41 -26.77
C GLU A 174 1.30 -33.77 -25.32
N GLY A 175 0.04 -33.51 -25.00
CA GLY A 175 -0.49 -33.66 -23.63
C GLY A 175 -0.24 -32.47 -22.70
N ASN A 176 0.07 -31.28 -23.25
CA ASN A 176 0.19 -30.07 -22.44
C ASN A 176 -1.16 -29.55 -21.93
N THR A 177 -1.13 -28.79 -20.84
CA THR A 177 -2.32 -28.27 -20.14
C THR A 177 -2.40 -26.75 -20.18
N ILE A 178 -1.74 -26.10 -21.16
CA ILE A 178 -1.83 -24.64 -21.31
C ILE A 178 -3.25 -24.28 -21.75
N PRO A 179 -3.89 -23.28 -21.12
CA PRO A 179 -5.19 -22.81 -21.57
C PRO A 179 -5.13 -22.32 -23.01
N THR A 180 -6.16 -22.58 -23.81
CA THR A 180 -6.21 -22.20 -25.23
C THR A 180 -6.82 -20.83 -25.47
N SER A 181 -7.25 -20.15 -24.41
CA SER A 181 -7.84 -18.81 -24.48
C SER A 181 -7.65 -18.02 -23.19
N MET A 182 -7.79 -16.70 -23.29
CA MET A 182 -7.88 -15.83 -22.11
C MET A 182 -9.01 -16.27 -21.17
N TYR A 183 -10.15 -16.69 -21.72
CA TYR A 183 -11.29 -17.18 -20.95
C TYR A 183 -10.93 -18.40 -20.10
N GLU A 184 -10.30 -19.43 -20.69
CA GLU A 184 -9.87 -20.63 -19.96
C GLU A 184 -8.77 -20.34 -18.93
N ALA A 185 -7.84 -19.46 -19.27
CA ALA A 185 -6.81 -18.97 -18.37
C ALA A 185 -7.42 -18.31 -17.14
N LYS A 186 -8.38 -17.40 -17.35
CA LYS A 186 -9.08 -16.70 -16.28
C LYS A 186 -9.92 -17.65 -15.43
N LYS A 187 -10.65 -18.58 -16.06
CA LYS A 187 -11.42 -19.61 -15.37
C LYS A 187 -10.54 -20.45 -14.43
N THR A 188 -9.36 -20.84 -14.88
CA THR A 188 -8.39 -21.59 -14.07
C THR A 188 -7.90 -20.76 -12.88
N LEU A 189 -7.57 -19.48 -13.09
CA LEU A 189 -7.16 -18.57 -12.00
C LEU A 189 -8.28 -18.31 -10.99
N CYS A 190 -9.53 -18.16 -11.45
CA CYS A 190 -10.70 -18.00 -10.58
C CYS A 190 -10.97 -19.25 -9.73
N ALA A 191 -10.84 -20.45 -10.31
CA ALA A 191 -11.00 -21.72 -9.59
C ALA A 191 -9.95 -21.90 -8.47
N LEU A 192 -8.77 -21.30 -8.64
CA LEU A 192 -7.73 -21.22 -7.61
C LEU A 192 -8.00 -20.15 -6.55
N GLY A 193 -9.19 -19.55 -6.59
CA GLY A 193 -9.67 -18.63 -5.59
C GLY A 193 -9.13 -17.21 -5.72
N LEU A 194 -8.62 -16.85 -6.89
CA LEU A 194 -8.34 -15.45 -7.27
C LEU A 194 -9.61 -14.75 -7.82
N SER A 195 -10.79 -15.27 -7.50
CA SER A 195 -12.06 -14.70 -7.88
C SER A 195 -12.31 -13.35 -7.20
N TYR A 196 -13.10 -12.53 -7.88
CA TYR A 196 -13.60 -11.26 -7.40
C TYR A 196 -15.03 -11.09 -7.93
N GLU A 197 -15.81 -10.32 -7.20
CA GLU A 197 -17.16 -9.95 -7.59
C GLU A 197 -17.12 -8.53 -8.18
N LYS A 198 -17.69 -8.36 -9.37
CA LYS A 198 -17.95 -7.03 -9.93
C LYS A 198 -19.33 -6.59 -9.48
N MET A 199 -19.41 -5.47 -8.76
CA MET A 199 -20.69 -4.87 -8.39
C MET A 199 -20.86 -3.54 -9.10
N HIS A 200 -22.07 -3.31 -9.64
CA HIS A 200 -22.38 -2.04 -10.28
C HIS A 200 -22.71 -1.02 -9.19
N ALA A 201 -22.27 0.22 -9.39
CA ALA A 201 -22.52 1.31 -8.46
C ALA A 201 -23.28 2.44 -9.16
N CYS A 202 -24.09 3.17 -8.40
CA CYS A 202 -24.69 4.39 -8.90
C CYS A 202 -23.60 5.40 -9.30
N PRO A 203 -23.73 6.12 -10.43
CA PRO A 203 -22.77 7.16 -10.81
C PRO A 203 -22.59 8.28 -9.77
N ASN A 204 -23.62 8.50 -8.94
CA ASN A 204 -23.63 9.45 -7.83
C ASN A 204 -23.33 8.80 -6.47
N ASP A 205 -22.78 7.59 -6.46
CA ASP A 205 -22.35 6.88 -5.24
C ASP A 205 -23.47 6.59 -4.23
N CYS A 206 -24.74 6.63 -4.66
CA CYS A 206 -25.88 6.49 -3.75
C CYS A 206 -26.11 5.05 -3.26
N ILE A 207 -25.90 4.05 -4.12
CA ILE A 207 -26.14 2.63 -3.84
C ILE A 207 -25.16 1.74 -4.63
N LEU A 208 -25.01 0.50 -4.16
CA LEU A 208 -24.59 -0.62 -4.99
C LEU A 208 -25.83 -1.35 -5.52
N TYR A 209 -25.82 -1.75 -6.79
CA TYR A 209 -26.86 -2.58 -7.39
C TYR A 209 -26.65 -4.04 -6.95
N ARG A 210 -27.02 -4.33 -5.71
CA ARG A 210 -26.93 -5.64 -5.05
C ARG A 210 -28.17 -5.86 -4.19
N LYS A 211 -28.44 -7.11 -3.79
CA LYS A 211 -29.59 -7.47 -2.95
C LYS A 211 -30.89 -6.91 -3.55
N GLU A 212 -31.65 -6.12 -2.80
CA GLU A 212 -32.92 -5.52 -3.28
C GLU A 212 -32.79 -4.62 -4.52
N TYR A 213 -31.58 -4.16 -4.87
CA TYR A 213 -31.33 -3.31 -6.03
C TYR A 213 -30.67 -4.05 -7.21
N GLU A 214 -30.50 -5.36 -7.13
CA GLU A 214 -29.79 -6.16 -8.14
C GLU A 214 -30.39 -6.01 -9.55
N ASP A 215 -31.72 -6.08 -9.65
CA ASP A 215 -32.46 -5.97 -10.91
C ASP A 215 -32.82 -4.52 -11.29
N SER A 216 -32.43 -3.54 -10.48
CA SER A 216 -32.76 -2.14 -10.76
C SER A 216 -31.94 -1.60 -11.94
N THR A 217 -32.63 -0.93 -12.87
CA THR A 217 -32.01 -0.22 -14.01
C THR A 217 -31.67 1.23 -13.67
N ASN A 218 -32.38 1.82 -12.71
CA ASN A 218 -32.22 3.20 -12.27
C ASN A 218 -31.99 3.23 -10.76
N CYS A 219 -31.18 4.19 -10.30
CA CYS A 219 -30.95 4.39 -8.89
C CYS A 219 -32.25 4.87 -8.20
N PRO A 220 -32.74 4.20 -7.16
CA PRO A 220 -33.96 4.60 -6.45
C PRO A 220 -33.78 5.93 -5.70
N THR A 221 -32.55 6.31 -5.36
CA THR A 221 -32.25 7.53 -4.61
C THR A 221 -32.17 8.77 -5.50
N CYS A 222 -31.50 8.68 -6.65
CA CYS A 222 -31.23 9.85 -7.51
C CYS A 222 -31.79 9.74 -8.94
N GLY A 223 -32.44 8.62 -9.29
CA GLY A 223 -33.05 8.39 -10.60
C GLY A 223 -32.10 8.11 -11.77
N ILE A 224 -30.78 8.28 -11.58
CA ILE A 224 -29.79 8.10 -12.64
C ILE A 224 -29.73 6.65 -13.10
N SER A 225 -29.56 6.45 -14.41
CA SER A 225 -29.41 5.14 -15.03
C SER A 225 -28.14 4.41 -14.56
N ARG A 226 -28.25 3.10 -14.37
CA ARG A 226 -27.14 2.17 -14.14
C ARG A 226 -26.19 2.10 -15.34
N TRP A 227 -26.73 2.27 -16.54
CA TRP A 227 -26.07 1.99 -17.82
C TRP A 227 -25.32 3.20 -18.39
N LYS A 228 -24.21 2.94 -19.10
CA LYS A 228 -23.35 3.95 -19.72
C LYS A 228 -24.07 4.56 -20.94
N GLU A 229 -24.05 5.88 -21.04
CA GLU A 229 -24.56 6.59 -22.21
C GLU A 229 -23.49 6.65 -23.31
N GLY A 230 -23.85 6.24 -24.53
CA GLY A 230 -22.99 6.30 -25.70
C GLY A 230 -22.80 7.73 -26.23
N LYS A 231 -21.86 7.92 -27.16
CA LYS A 231 -21.62 9.23 -27.81
C LYS A 231 -22.81 9.72 -28.64
N ASP A 232 -23.67 8.80 -29.02
CA ASP A 232 -24.96 8.97 -29.70
C ASP A 232 -26.12 9.30 -28.74
N SER A 233 -25.86 9.46 -27.44
CA SER A 233 -26.88 9.64 -26.38
C SER A 233 -27.82 8.44 -26.25
N ILE A 234 -27.41 7.26 -26.73
CA ILE A 234 -28.14 6.01 -26.57
C ILE A 234 -27.55 5.27 -25.36
N LEU A 235 -28.40 4.80 -24.46
CA LEU A 235 -27.98 3.97 -23.34
C LEU A 235 -27.52 2.61 -23.84
N LYS A 236 -26.32 2.21 -23.43
CA LYS A 236 -25.78 0.88 -23.67
C LYS A 236 -26.18 -0.03 -22.52
N GLU A 237 -27.37 -0.61 -22.60
CA GLU A 237 -27.82 -1.61 -21.63
C GLU A 237 -26.82 -2.76 -21.52
N GLY A 238 -26.58 -3.22 -20.30
CA GLY A 238 -25.55 -4.21 -19.99
C GLY A 238 -24.18 -3.62 -19.65
N VAL A 239 -23.86 -2.39 -20.09
CA VAL A 239 -22.58 -1.74 -19.76
C VAL A 239 -22.76 -0.79 -18.58
N PRO A 240 -22.30 -1.12 -17.35
CA PRO A 240 -22.46 -0.24 -16.21
C PRO A 240 -21.62 1.03 -16.33
N THR A 241 -22.15 2.15 -15.82
CA THR A 241 -21.40 3.41 -15.76
C THR A 241 -20.28 3.36 -14.71
N LYS A 242 -20.50 2.68 -13.58
CA LYS A 242 -19.53 2.57 -12.49
C LYS A 242 -19.53 1.17 -11.89
N VAL A 243 -18.33 0.67 -11.61
CA VAL A 243 -18.10 -0.68 -11.07
C VAL A 243 -17.14 -0.59 -9.89
N VAL A 244 -17.38 -1.42 -8.87
CA VAL A 244 -16.46 -1.73 -7.78
C VAL A 244 -16.09 -3.20 -7.85
N TRP A 245 -14.82 -3.51 -7.60
CA TRP A 245 -14.35 -4.89 -7.47
C TRP A 245 -14.27 -5.25 -6.00
N TYR A 246 -14.98 -6.31 -5.60
CA TYR A 246 -14.95 -6.85 -4.25
C TYR A 246 -14.24 -8.20 -4.26
N PHE A 247 -13.39 -8.41 -3.26
CA PHE A 247 -12.69 -9.65 -3.04
C PHE A 247 -13.22 -10.26 -1.73
N PRO A 248 -14.03 -11.33 -1.76
CA PRO A 248 -14.63 -11.91 -0.57
C PRO A 248 -13.59 -12.34 0.48
N LEU A 249 -13.85 -12.06 1.77
CA LEU A 249 -12.91 -12.37 2.85
C LEU A 249 -12.95 -13.84 3.23
N ILE A 250 -14.16 -14.37 3.42
CA ILE A 250 -14.37 -15.68 4.06
C ILE A 250 -13.62 -16.80 3.33
N PRO A 251 -13.70 -16.94 1.99
CA PRO A 251 -12.95 -17.98 1.28
C PRO A 251 -11.44 -17.84 1.46
N ARG A 252 -10.93 -16.61 1.49
CA ARG A 252 -9.50 -16.33 1.64
C ARG A 252 -8.99 -16.73 3.01
N PHE A 253 -9.73 -16.42 4.07
CA PHE A 253 -9.38 -16.87 5.42
C PHE A 253 -9.43 -18.39 5.55
N LYS A 254 -10.46 -19.06 5.00
CA LYS A 254 -10.50 -20.53 4.96
C LYS A 254 -9.23 -21.11 4.34
N ARG A 255 -8.76 -20.55 3.22
CA ARG A 255 -7.52 -20.98 2.56
C ARG A 255 -6.27 -20.73 3.39
N MET A 256 -6.20 -19.61 4.12
CA MET A 256 -5.05 -19.37 5.01
C MET A 256 -4.90 -20.46 6.07
N PHE A 257 -6.01 -21.02 6.57
CA PHE A 257 -5.99 -22.15 7.52
C PHE A 257 -5.72 -23.52 6.88
N GLN A 258 -5.83 -23.65 5.55
CA GLN A 258 -5.46 -24.89 4.84
C GLN A 258 -3.94 -25.06 4.67
N SER A 259 -3.15 -23.99 4.83
CA SER A 259 -1.68 -24.07 4.84
C SER A 259 -1.18 -24.31 6.25
N HIS A 260 -0.53 -25.45 6.49
CA HIS A 260 0.03 -25.80 7.81
C HIS A 260 0.94 -24.69 8.39
N GLU A 261 1.83 -24.11 7.57
CA GLU A 261 2.73 -23.02 8.00
C GLU A 261 1.99 -21.72 8.31
N THR A 262 0.98 -21.39 7.50
CA THR A 262 0.21 -20.15 7.66
C THR A 262 -0.73 -20.25 8.86
N ALA A 263 -1.45 -21.37 9.01
CA ALA A 263 -2.32 -21.66 10.15
C ALA A 263 -1.55 -21.59 11.48
N LYS A 264 -0.35 -22.18 11.54
CA LYS A 264 0.57 -22.05 12.67
C LYS A 264 0.89 -20.59 12.98
N SER A 265 1.18 -19.80 11.95
CA SER A 265 1.54 -18.38 12.10
C SER A 265 0.34 -17.52 12.55
N LEU A 266 -0.90 -17.92 12.20
CA LEU A 266 -2.14 -17.25 12.60
C LEU A 266 -2.53 -17.46 14.06
N THR A 267 -1.82 -18.29 14.81
CA THR A 267 -1.98 -18.43 16.27
C THR A 267 -0.80 -17.85 17.04
N TRP A 268 0.21 -17.30 16.33
CA TRP A 268 1.44 -16.78 16.93
C TRP A 268 1.19 -15.74 18.02
N HIS A 269 0.23 -14.84 17.79
CA HIS A 269 -0.07 -13.76 18.73
C HIS A 269 -0.50 -14.26 20.12
N ALA A 270 -1.08 -15.46 20.24
CA ALA A 270 -1.50 -16.04 21.51
C ALA A 270 -0.34 -16.70 22.26
N ALA A 271 0.64 -17.26 21.53
CA ALA A 271 1.80 -17.93 22.10
C ALA A 271 2.96 -16.97 22.46
N ARG A 272 2.88 -15.71 22.03
CA ARG A 272 3.95 -14.72 22.26
C ARG A 272 4.04 -14.34 23.75
N LYS A 273 5.25 -14.02 24.20
CA LYS A 273 5.44 -13.30 25.47
C LYS A 273 5.40 -11.81 25.18
N SER A 274 4.45 -11.11 25.79
CA SER A 274 4.45 -9.64 25.78
C SER A 274 5.66 -9.14 26.56
N ILE A 275 6.20 -7.99 26.19
CA ILE A 275 7.26 -7.32 26.95
C ILE A 275 6.56 -6.39 27.94
N ASP A 276 6.77 -6.62 29.24
CA ASP A 276 6.09 -5.85 30.28
C ASP A 276 6.25 -4.35 30.08
N GLY A 277 5.12 -3.63 30.10
CA GLY A 277 5.06 -2.18 29.99
C GLY A 277 5.27 -1.60 28.59
N GLN A 278 5.47 -2.40 27.53
CA GLN A 278 5.64 -1.88 26.16
C GLN A 278 4.78 -2.65 25.13
N MET A 279 4.09 -1.89 24.28
CA MET A 279 3.40 -2.45 23.11
C MET A 279 4.44 -2.78 22.04
N SER A 280 4.62 -4.06 21.74
CA SER A 280 5.53 -4.55 20.69
C SER A 280 4.78 -5.18 19.52
N HIS A 281 3.46 -5.34 19.65
CA HIS A 281 2.59 -5.87 18.63
C HIS A 281 1.15 -5.35 18.83
N PRO A 282 0.33 -5.15 17.77
CA PRO A 282 -1.08 -4.75 17.92
C PRO A 282 -1.93 -5.61 18.87
N ALA A 283 -1.55 -6.87 19.05
CA ALA A 283 -2.17 -7.77 20.04
C ALA A 283 -1.97 -7.33 21.50
N ASP A 284 -0.96 -6.50 21.82
CA ASP A 284 -0.80 -5.94 23.17
C ASP A 284 -1.68 -4.71 23.41
N SER A 285 -2.38 -4.23 22.38
CA SER A 285 -3.16 -2.98 22.46
C SER A 285 -4.34 -3.10 23.43
N PRO A 286 -4.77 -1.98 24.03
CA PRO A 286 -5.99 -1.95 24.85
C PRO A 286 -7.23 -2.45 24.10
N SER A 287 -7.32 -2.22 22.78
CA SER A 287 -8.45 -2.72 21.97
C SER A 287 -8.45 -4.25 21.88
N CYS A 288 -7.27 -4.90 21.79
CA CYS A 288 -7.19 -6.36 21.78
C CYS A 288 -7.63 -6.93 23.12
N LYS A 289 -7.09 -6.39 24.22
CA LYS A 289 -7.46 -6.78 25.58
C LYS A 289 -8.96 -6.61 25.82
N LEU A 290 -9.54 -5.50 25.37
CA LEU A 290 -10.98 -5.27 25.48
C LEU A 290 -11.80 -6.31 24.73
N LEU A 291 -11.39 -6.72 23.52
CA LEU A 291 -12.09 -7.78 22.79
C LEU A 291 -12.03 -9.10 23.55
N ASP A 292 -10.87 -9.44 24.11
CA ASP A 292 -10.64 -10.69 24.84
C ASP A 292 -11.43 -10.72 26.15
N ASP A 293 -11.40 -9.63 26.92
CA ASP A 293 -12.08 -9.52 28.22
C ASP A 293 -13.60 -9.45 28.08
N LYS A 294 -14.10 -8.72 27.07
CA LYS A 294 -15.54 -8.49 26.88
C LYS A 294 -16.24 -9.64 26.15
N TRP A 295 -15.54 -10.34 25.26
CA TRP A 295 -16.04 -11.53 24.58
C TRP A 295 -15.07 -12.71 24.76
N PRO A 296 -15.09 -13.39 25.93
CA PRO A 296 -14.15 -14.48 26.21
C PRO A 296 -14.20 -15.62 25.19
N GLU A 297 -15.37 -15.92 24.62
CA GLU A 297 -15.50 -16.92 23.55
C GLU A 297 -14.73 -16.53 22.27
N PHE A 298 -14.59 -15.23 22.02
CA PHE A 298 -13.75 -14.73 20.92
C PHE A 298 -12.27 -14.78 21.30
N GLY A 299 -11.92 -14.27 22.48
CA GLY A 299 -10.54 -14.14 22.94
C GLY A 299 -9.82 -15.47 23.22
N ASN A 300 -10.54 -16.45 23.78
CA ASN A 300 -10.00 -17.76 24.15
C ASN A 300 -9.66 -18.64 22.95
N GLU A 301 -10.23 -18.36 21.78
CA GLU A 301 -9.95 -19.08 20.54
C GLU A 301 -8.84 -18.36 19.76
N PRO A 302 -7.58 -18.83 19.80
CA PRO A 302 -6.43 -18.15 19.19
C PRO A 302 -6.48 -18.10 17.67
N ARG A 303 -7.37 -18.86 17.02
CA ARG A 303 -7.57 -18.81 15.56
C ARG A 303 -8.49 -17.67 15.13
N ASN A 304 -9.21 -17.04 16.06
CA ASN A 304 -10.05 -15.89 15.73
C ASN A 304 -9.20 -14.69 15.31
N LEU A 305 -9.59 -14.08 14.19
CA LEU A 305 -8.75 -13.12 13.49
C LEU A 305 -8.98 -11.69 13.98
N ARG A 306 -7.88 -10.98 14.22
CA ARG A 306 -7.83 -9.57 14.59
C ARG A 306 -7.32 -8.80 13.39
N LEU A 307 -8.14 -7.88 12.89
CA LEU A 307 -7.94 -7.26 11.58
C LEU A 307 -7.72 -5.76 11.70
N ALA A 308 -6.98 -5.18 10.75
CA ALA A 308 -6.97 -3.74 10.51
C ALA A 308 -7.24 -3.45 9.05
N LEU A 309 -7.87 -2.30 8.81
CA LEU A 309 -8.23 -1.82 7.48
C LEU A 309 -7.43 -0.56 7.15
N SER A 310 -7.08 -0.36 5.89
CA SER A 310 -6.53 0.91 5.41
C SER A 310 -7.11 1.23 4.04
N SER A 311 -7.35 2.50 3.76
CA SER A 311 -7.74 2.97 2.44
C SER A 311 -7.10 4.32 2.14
N ASP A 312 -6.70 4.50 0.89
CA ASP A 312 -6.16 5.76 0.38
C ASP A 312 -6.51 5.89 -1.11
N GLY A 313 -6.46 7.10 -1.65
CA GLY A 313 -6.65 7.37 -3.07
C GLY A 313 -5.33 7.38 -3.84
N PHE A 314 -5.24 6.64 -4.94
CA PHE A 314 -4.10 6.69 -5.86
C PHE A 314 -4.54 6.93 -7.30
N ASN A 315 -3.64 7.45 -8.14
CA ASN A 315 -3.89 7.57 -9.58
C ASN A 315 -3.11 6.47 -10.33
N PRO A 316 -3.81 5.45 -10.91
CA PRO A 316 -3.16 4.34 -11.62
C PRO A 316 -2.49 4.77 -12.93
N HIS A 317 -2.86 5.92 -13.51
CA HIS A 317 -2.38 6.33 -14.83
C HIS A 317 -1.04 7.08 -14.79
N SER A 318 -0.43 7.31 -13.61
CA SER A 318 0.86 8.01 -13.39
C SER A 318 1.00 9.43 -14.00
N SER A 319 0.05 9.87 -14.83
CA SER A 319 -0.05 11.22 -15.32
C SER A 319 -0.35 12.14 -14.13
N LEU A 320 0.32 13.29 -14.06
CA LEU A 320 0.11 14.36 -13.06
C LEU A 320 -1.32 14.97 -13.08
N SER A 321 -2.27 14.29 -13.72
CA SER A 321 -3.67 14.62 -13.82
C SER A 321 -4.39 14.25 -12.52
N SER A 322 -5.03 15.21 -11.86
CA SER A 322 -5.93 14.96 -10.73
C SER A 322 -7.31 14.44 -11.16
N ARG A 323 -7.48 14.00 -12.42
CA ARG A 323 -8.81 13.66 -13.00
C ARG A 323 -9.28 12.25 -12.68
N TYR A 324 -8.41 11.40 -12.14
CA TYR A 324 -8.75 10.02 -11.81
C TYR A 324 -8.15 9.62 -10.47
N SER A 325 -8.97 9.07 -9.58
CA SER A 325 -8.58 8.55 -8.28
C SER A 325 -9.24 7.20 -8.07
N CYS A 326 -8.43 6.17 -7.88
CA CYS A 326 -8.85 4.83 -7.49
C CYS A 326 -8.57 4.63 -6.00
N TRP A 327 -9.48 3.98 -5.29
CA TRP A 327 -9.39 3.77 -3.85
C TRP A 327 -9.36 2.28 -3.51
N PRO A 328 -8.18 1.71 -3.23
CA PRO A 328 -8.07 0.38 -2.67
C PRO A 328 -8.47 0.39 -1.20
N VAL A 329 -9.10 -0.69 -0.78
CA VAL A 329 -9.29 -1.02 0.63
C VAL A 329 -8.46 -2.26 0.90
N ILE A 330 -7.52 -2.15 1.83
CA ILE A 330 -6.56 -3.20 2.17
C ILE A 330 -6.81 -3.64 3.60
N LEU A 331 -6.80 -4.95 3.82
CA LEU A 331 -6.98 -5.59 5.11
C LEU A 331 -5.71 -6.32 5.52
N VAL A 332 -5.33 -6.18 6.79
CA VAL A 332 -4.16 -6.82 7.40
C VAL A 332 -4.61 -7.69 8.56
N THR A 333 -4.00 -8.87 8.70
CA THR A 333 -4.28 -9.81 9.79
C THR A 333 -3.20 -9.70 10.86
N TYR A 334 -3.55 -9.15 12.02
CA TYR A 334 -2.63 -8.97 13.14
C TYR A 334 -2.36 -10.25 13.93
N ASN A 335 -3.01 -11.37 13.64
CA ASN A 335 -2.61 -12.62 14.29
C ASN A 335 -1.18 -13.06 13.95
N LEU A 336 -0.70 -12.64 12.77
CA LEU A 336 0.61 -12.98 12.23
C LEU A 336 1.74 -12.25 12.97
N PRO A 337 2.95 -12.83 13.02
CA PRO A 337 4.11 -12.17 13.60
C PRO A 337 4.52 -10.90 12.84
N PRO A 338 5.23 -9.94 13.48
CA PRO A 338 5.64 -8.66 12.88
C PRO A 338 6.35 -8.77 11.53
N TRP A 339 7.18 -9.80 11.35
CA TRP A 339 7.92 -10.02 10.11
C TRP A 339 7.07 -10.59 8.96
N LEU A 340 5.83 -10.99 9.23
CA LEU A 340 4.86 -11.48 8.24
C LEU A 340 3.68 -10.53 8.05
N CYS A 341 3.13 -9.93 9.10
CA CYS A 341 1.84 -9.22 9.02
C CYS A 341 1.83 -8.07 8.00
N MET A 342 2.95 -7.40 7.78
CA MET A 342 3.09 -6.31 6.79
C MET A 342 3.69 -6.76 5.45
N LYS A 343 3.95 -8.05 5.24
CA LYS A 343 4.44 -8.55 3.94
C LYS A 343 3.32 -8.51 2.91
N ARG A 344 3.64 -8.13 1.66
CA ARG A 344 2.68 -8.02 0.54
C ARG A 344 1.76 -9.24 0.40
N LYS A 345 2.26 -10.46 0.63
CA LYS A 345 1.48 -11.70 0.55
C LYS A 345 0.37 -11.84 1.62
N PHE A 346 0.44 -11.06 2.70
CA PHE A 346 -0.53 -11.07 3.80
C PHE A 346 -1.35 -9.77 3.91
N MET A 347 -1.08 -8.80 3.03
CA MET A 347 -1.93 -7.64 2.83
C MET A 347 -2.98 -7.98 1.76
N MET A 348 -4.24 -8.03 2.17
CA MET A 348 -5.33 -8.44 1.28
C MET A 348 -6.03 -7.22 0.71
N LEU A 349 -6.02 -7.06 -0.61
CA LEU A 349 -6.93 -6.15 -1.29
C LEU A 349 -8.36 -6.67 -1.13
N THR A 350 -9.26 -5.91 -0.52
CA THR A 350 -10.66 -6.32 -0.27
C THR A 350 -11.64 -5.62 -1.18
N LEU A 351 -11.38 -4.35 -1.49
CA LEU A 351 -12.16 -3.57 -2.44
C LEU A 351 -11.22 -2.76 -3.33
N LEU A 352 -11.63 -2.57 -4.58
CA LEU A 352 -11.05 -1.59 -5.48
C LEU A 352 -12.18 -0.69 -6.00
N ILE A 353 -12.20 0.56 -5.55
CA ILE A 353 -13.23 1.52 -5.96
C ILE A 353 -12.68 2.32 -7.13
N SER A 354 -13.35 2.22 -8.28
CA SER A 354 -12.98 2.92 -9.51
C SER A 354 -13.21 4.42 -9.40
N GLY A 355 -12.38 5.19 -10.11
CA GLY A 355 -12.54 6.63 -10.28
C GLY A 355 -13.76 7.01 -11.13
N PRO A 356 -13.90 8.28 -11.55
CA PRO A 356 -12.83 9.28 -11.65
C PRO A 356 -12.59 10.10 -10.38
N LYS A 357 -13.56 10.16 -9.46
CA LYS A 357 -13.47 11.00 -8.25
C LYS A 357 -13.34 10.14 -6.99
N GLN A 358 -12.75 10.73 -5.96
CA GLN A 358 -12.75 10.13 -4.63
C GLN A 358 -14.20 9.93 -4.15
N PRO A 359 -14.51 8.81 -3.47
CA PRO A 359 -15.87 8.54 -2.98
C PRO A 359 -16.28 9.44 -1.80
N GLY A 360 -15.31 10.08 -1.13
CA GLY A 360 -15.61 10.96 0.00
C GLY A 360 -16.35 10.22 1.12
N ASN A 361 -17.47 10.77 1.57
CA ASN A 361 -18.31 10.15 2.59
C ASN A 361 -19.10 8.95 2.06
N ASP A 362 -19.29 8.84 0.75
CA ASP A 362 -20.06 7.78 0.12
C ASP A 362 -19.24 6.47 0.01
N ILE A 363 -18.01 6.47 0.53
CA ILE A 363 -17.18 5.26 0.69
C ILE A 363 -17.92 4.16 1.47
N ASP A 364 -18.84 4.53 2.35
CA ASP A 364 -19.63 3.58 3.15
C ASP A 364 -20.48 2.67 2.26
N VAL A 365 -21.05 3.18 1.16
CA VAL A 365 -21.82 2.40 0.18
C VAL A 365 -20.96 1.29 -0.41
N TYR A 366 -19.69 1.58 -0.70
CA TYR A 366 -18.75 0.61 -1.24
C TYR A 366 -18.27 -0.41 -0.20
N LEU A 367 -18.31 -0.07 1.09
CA LEU A 367 -17.88 -0.94 2.19
C LEU A 367 -18.96 -1.94 2.61
N GLU A 368 -20.21 -1.77 2.22
CA GLU A 368 -21.33 -2.67 2.53
C GLU A 368 -21.02 -4.18 2.39
N PRO A 369 -20.50 -4.69 1.25
CA PRO A 369 -20.17 -6.11 1.10
C PRO A 369 -19.09 -6.59 2.09
N LEU A 370 -18.09 -5.75 2.36
CA LEU A 370 -17.06 -6.03 3.36
C LEU A 370 -17.66 -6.08 4.78
N ILE A 371 -18.58 -5.18 5.10
CA ILE A 371 -19.26 -5.15 6.39
C ILE A 371 -20.16 -6.38 6.57
N ASP A 372 -20.83 -6.86 5.51
CA ASP A 372 -21.60 -8.11 5.56
C ASP A 372 -20.72 -9.33 5.87
N ASP A 373 -19.53 -9.43 5.25
CA ASP A 373 -18.55 -10.48 5.57
C ASP A 373 -18.05 -10.36 7.01
N LEU A 374 -17.75 -9.15 7.48
CA LEU A 374 -17.30 -8.90 8.86
C LEU A 374 -18.39 -9.22 9.89
N LYS A 375 -19.68 -8.95 9.58
CA LYS A 375 -20.82 -9.38 10.41
C LYS A 375 -20.92 -10.90 10.47
N SER A 376 -20.79 -11.57 9.32
CA SER A 376 -20.84 -13.03 9.23
C SER A 376 -19.68 -13.69 9.98
N LEU A 377 -18.47 -13.13 9.86
CA LEU A 377 -17.29 -13.54 10.62
C LEU A 377 -17.45 -13.25 12.11
N TRP A 378 -18.10 -12.16 12.51
CA TRP A 378 -18.35 -11.89 13.93
C TRP A 378 -19.27 -12.94 14.56
N VAL A 379 -20.32 -13.37 13.86
CA VAL A 379 -21.22 -14.46 14.26
C VAL A 379 -20.48 -15.80 14.28
N GLY A 380 -19.68 -16.08 13.24
CA GLY A 380 -18.79 -17.22 13.14
C GLY A 380 -19.08 -18.14 11.96
N ILE A 381 -18.03 -18.49 11.23
CA ILE A 381 -18.06 -19.38 10.07
C ILE A 381 -17.70 -20.79 10.53
N ARG A 382 -18.66 -21.71 10.48
CA ARG A 382 -18.47 -23.11 10.88
C ARG A 382 -17.73 -23.92 9.80
N GLY A 383 -17.14 -25.03 10.22
CA GLY A 383 -16.54 -26.00 9.30
C GLY A 383 -15.26 -25.51 8.63
N VAL A 384 -14.53 -24.58 9.24
CA VAL A 384 -13.20 -24.19 8.77
C VAL A 384 -12.19 -25.23 9.25
N TYR A 385 -11.43 -25.81 8.34
CA TYR A 385 -10.40 -26.79 8.65
C TYR A 385 -9.06 -26.10 8.92
N ASP A 386 -8.45 -26.41 10.07
CA ASP A 386 -7.10 -25.97 10.44
C ASP A 386 -6.11 -27.08 10.12
N ALA A 387 -5.31 -26.88 9.07
CA ALA A 387 -4.31 -27.86 8.62
C ALA A 387 -3.13 -28.04 9.59
N HIS A 388 -2.90 -27.10 10.52
CA HIS A 388 -1.86 -27.26 11.54
C HIS A 388 -2.31 -28.19 12.67
N ASN A 389 -3.53 -28.02 13.15
CA ASN A 389 -4.07 -28.82 14.26
C ASN A 389 -4.84 -30.07 13.79
N GLY A 390 -5.20 -30.14 12.50
CA GLY A 390 -5.92 -31.28 11.92
C GLY A 390 -7.39 -31.34 12.36
N GLU A 391 -8.00 -30.22 12.70
CA GLU A 391 -9.37 -30.16 13.24
C GLU A 391 -10.23 -29.07 12.58
N TYR A 392 -11.54 -29.23 12.70
CA TYR A 392 -12.51 -28.23 12.29
C TYR A 392 -12.87 -27.31 13.45
N PHE A 393 -13.00 -26.01 13.17
CA PHE A 393 -13.38 -25.02 14.16
C PHE A 393 -14.35 -23.99 13.58
N THR A 394 -14.89 -23.13 14.45
CA THR A 394 -15.67 -21.97 14.06
C THR A 394 -14.75 -20.75 14.00
N LEU A 395 -14.53 -20.25 12.79
CA LEU A 395 -13.72 -19.06 12.56
C LEU A 395 -14.51 -17.80 12.85
N ARG A 396 -14.01 -16.93 13.73
CA ARG A 396 -14.50 -15.56 13.91
C ARG A 396 -13.45 -14.52 13.54
N ALA A 397 -13.89 -13.30 13.26
CA ALA A 397 -12.98 -12.17 13.06
C ALA A 397 -13.54 -10.85 13.62
N ALA A 398 -12.65 -9.96 14.04
CA ALA A 398 -12.98 -8.61 14.50
C ALA A 398 -12.04 -7.57 13.85
N LEU A 399 -12.62 -6.49 13.33
CA LEU A 399 -11.89 -5.33 12.83
C LEU A 399 -11.58 -4.37 13.99
N MET A 400 -10.30 -4.20 14.31
CA MET A 400 -9.88 -3.43 15.47
C MET A 400 -9.87 -1.92 15.23
N TRP A 401 -9.44 -1.50 14.04
CA TRP A 401 -9.39 -0.09 13.65
C TRP A 401 -9.07 0.05 12.17
N THR A 402 -9.25 1.27 11.66
CA THR A 402 -8.72 1.67 10.35
C THR A 402 -7.42 2.48 10.51
N ILE A 403 -6.43 2.35 9.63
CA ILE A 403 -5.21 3.18 9.59
C ILE A 403 -5.21 3.98 8.31
N ASN A 404 -5.28 5.31 8.40
CA ASN A 404 -5.33 6.14 7.20
C ASN A 404 -4.69 7.51 7.41
N ASP A 405 -4.43 8.21 6.31
CA ASP A 405 -4.11 9.64 6.35
C ASP A 405 -5.31 10.46 6.89
N PHE A 406 -5.10 11.75 7.14
CA PHE A 406 -6.13 12.56 7.79
C PHE A 406 -7.39 12.79 6.92
N PRO A 407 -7.29 13.04 5.60
CA PRO A 407 -8.43 13.00 4.69
C PRO A 407 -9.23 11.68 4.69
N ALA A 408 -8.59 10.53 4.52
CA ALA A 408 -9.26 9.23 4.48
C ALA A 408 -9.85 8.87 5.84
N TYR A 409 -9.19 9.26 6.95
CA TYR A 409 -9.78 9.21 8.29
C TYR A 409 -11.15 9.92 8.32
N GLY A 410 -11.26 11.11 7.74
CA GLY A 410 -12.51 11.86 7.69
C GLY A 410 -13.60 11.15 6.88
N ASN A 411 -13.24 10.59 5.72
CA ASN A 411 -14.15 9.84 4.86
C ASN A 411 -14.71 8.58 5.57
N LEU A 412 -13.84 7.80 6.22
CA LEU A 412 -14.25 6.55 6.87
C LEU A 412 -15.00 6.80 8.19
N SER A 413 -14.51 7.71 9.03
CA SER A 413 -15.11 8.00 10.34
C SER A 413 -16.34 8.91 10.26
N GLY A 414 -16.46 9.70 9.19
CA GLY A 414 -17.41 10.81 9.10
C GLY A 414 -16.95 12.07 9.84
N CYS A 415 -15.77 12.08 10.48
CA CYS A 415 -15.26 13.24 11.21
C CYS A 415 -14.99 14.40 10.27
N VAL A 416 -15.30 15.61 10.72
CA VAL A 416 -14.74 16.80 10.10
C VAL A 416 -13.23 16.84 10.38
N VAL A 417 -12.43 16.74 9.32
CA VAL A 417 -10.94 16.76 9.36
C VAL A 417 -10.34 18.01 8.71
N LYS A 418 -11.19 18.98 8.36
CA LYS A 418 -10.81 20.25 7.73
C LYS A 418 -11.65 21.38 8.34
N GLY A 419 -11.17 22.61 8.26
CA GLY A 419 -11.92 23.76 8.79
C GLY A 419 -11.63 24.04 10.26
N TYR A 420 -12.52 24.76 10.93
CA TYR A 420 -12.31 25.22 12.31
C TYR A 420 -12.41 24.11 13.36
N LYS A 421 -12.98 22.96 13.01
CA LYS A 421 -13.33 21.84 13.91
C LYS A 421 -12.69 20.53 13.49
N ALA A 422 -11.47 20.60 12.96
CA ALA A 422 -10.82 19.45 12.34
C ALA A 422 -10.31 18.40 13.33
N CYS A 423 -10.17 18.71 14.63
CA CYS A 423 -9.58 17.79 15.59
C CYS A 423 -10.64 16.81 16.11
N PRO A 424 -10.51 15.50 15.86
CA PRO A 424 -11.51 14.51 16.29
C PRO A 424 -11.62 14.40 17.81
N ILE A 425 -10.58 14.80 18.56
CA ILE A 425 -10.56 14.77 20.01
C ILE A 425 -11.13 16.06 20.61
N CYS A 426 -10.84 17.21 20.01
CA CYS A 426 -11.36 18.49 20.54
C CYS A 426 -12.79 18.78 20.08
N GLY A 427 -13.22 18.24 18.94
CA GLY A 427 -14.53 18.53 18.36
C GLY A 427 -14.77 20.03 18.21
N ASP A 428 -15.86 20.50 18.82
CA ASP A 428 -16.28 21.90 18.80
C ASP A 428 -15.29 22.84 19.49
N ASP A 429 -14.55 22.34 20.47
CA ASP A 429 -13.53 23.08 21.23
C ASP A 429 -12.16 23.10 20.53
N THR A 430 -12.12 22.77 19.24
CA THR A 430 -10.89 22.83 18.45
C THR A 430 -10.35 24.26 18.43
N PRO A 431 -9.14 24.50 18.99
CA PRO A 431 -8.56 25.83 19.09
C PRO A 431 -7.95 26.23 17.74
N SER A 432 -8.80 26.69 16.83
CA SER A 432 -8.46 27.08 15.47
C SER A 432 -8.40 28.60 15.29
N HIS A 433 -7.59 29.05 14.33
CA HIS A 433 -7.47 30.45 13.97
C HIS A 433 -7.20 30.57 12.46
N ARG A 434 -7.89 31.49 11.78
CA ARG A 434 -7.67 31.74 10.35
C ARG A 434 -6.57 32.78 10.19
N LEU A 435 -5.47 32.37 9.56
CA LEU A 435 -4.37 33.26 9.20
C LEU A 435 -4.83 34.27 8.14
N LYS A 436 -4.53 35.55 8.37
CA LYS A 436 -5.03 36.66 7.55
C LYS A 436 -4.37 36.70 6.17
N ASN A 437 -3.06 36.48 6.11
CA ASN A 437 -2.26 36.59 4.89
C ASN A 437 -2.07 35.22 4.22
N GLY A 438 -1.80 34.18 5.00
CA GLY A 438 -1.64 32.82 4.48
C GLY A 438 -2.96 32.12 4.13
N HIS A 439 -4.10 32.70 4.53
CA HIS A 439 -5.46 32.18 4.27
C HIS A 439 -5.62 30.69 4.62
N LYS A 440 -4.92 30.22 5.65
CA LYS A 440 -5.01 28.85 6.18
C LYS A 440 -5.57 28.87 7.58
N ILE A 441 -6.18 27.75 7.99
CA ILE A 441 -6.58 27.56 9.38
C ILE A 441 -5.42 26.90 10.11
N CYS A 442 -4.96 27.53 11.19
CA CYS A 442 -3.93 27.02 12.08
C CYS A 442 -4.55 26.58 13.42
N TYR A 443 -3.95 25.58 14.06
CA TYR A 443 -4.43 25.02 15.33
C TYR A 443 -3.48 25.39 16.47
N ILE A 444 -3.87 26.36 17.28
CA ILE A 444 -2.99 27.12 18.20
C ILE A 444 -3.06 26.64 19.66
N GLY A 445 -3.61 25.44 19.90
CA GLY A 445 -3.79 24.87 21.24
C GLY A 445 -2.92 23.68 21.59
N HIS A 446 -2.08 23.17 20.69
CA HIS A 446 -1.33 21.90 20.83
C HIS A 446 -0.47 21.78 22.10
N ARG A 447 -0.10 22.90 22.76
CA ARG A 447 0.64 22.88 24.02
C ARG A 447 -0.13 22.27 25.20
N LYS A 448 -1.47 22.18 25.15
CA LYS A 448 -2.27 21.52 26.21
C LYS A 448 -2.07 20.01 26.29
N TRP A 449 -1.37 19.40 25.32
CA TRP A 449 -1.03 17.97 25.33
C TRP A 449 0.37 17.67 25.91
N LEU A 450 1.20 18.68 26.16
CA LEU A 450 2.49 18.51 26.84
C LEU A 450 2.29 18.24 28.34
N PRO A 451 3.24 17.65 29.09
CA PRO A 451 3.15 17.54 30.56
C PRO A 451 2.84 18.89 31.23
N ILE A 452 2.12 18.90 32.36
CA ILE A 452 1.67 20.14 33.05
C ILE A 452 2.84 21.06 33.42
N ASN A 453 3.96 20.48 33.82
CA ASN A 453 5.19 21.19 34.18
C ASN A 453 6.09 21.53 32.98
N HIS A 454 5.70 21.19 31.74
CA HIS A 454 6.53 21.40 30.57
C HIS A 454 6.78 22.91 30.32
N PRO A 455 8.04 23.38 30.15
CA PRO A 455 8.37 24.80 30.02
C PRO A 455 7.59 25.54 28.92
N TYR A 456 7.38 24.89 27.76
CA TYR A 456 6.64 25.48 26.63
C TYR A 456 5.21 25.90 26.97
N ARG A 457 4.57 25.31 27.99
CA ARG A 457 3.23 25.75 28.45
C ARG A 457 3.25 27.19 29.00
N ARG A 458 4.38 27.64 29.55
CA ARG A 458 4.54 28.98 30.14
C ARG A 458 5.14 30.01 29.18
N GLN A 459 5.82 29.55 28.11
CA GLN A 459 6.41 30.43 27.12
C GLN A 459 5.34 31.21 26.35
N ARG A 460 5.30 32.53 26.54
CA ARG A 460 4.34 33.41 25.88
C ARG A 460 4.89 33.92 24.54
N ALA A 461 6.08 34.52 24.57
CA ALA A 461 6.70 35.18 23.42
C ALA A 461 7.02 34.24 22.24
N ALA A 462 7.37 32.98 22.52
CA ALA A 462 7.66 31.98 21.48
C ALA A 462 6.40 31.44 20.79
N PHE A 463 5.22 31.70 21.34
CA PHE A 463 3.93 31.20 20.87
C PHE A 463 2.91 32.35 20.81
N ASN A 464 1.61 32.07 20.92
CA ASN A 464 0.51 33.03 20.78
C ASN A 464 0.31 33.99 21.98
N GLY A 465 1.35 34.38 22.70
CA GLY A 465 1.31 35.36 23.79
C GLY A 465 0.57 34.92 25.07
N LYS A 466 -0.14 33.77 25.04
CA LYS A 466 -0.93 33.25 26.17
C LYS A 466 -0.26 32.03 26.79
N PRO A 467 -0.18 31.89 28.12
CA PRO A 467 0.19 30.61 28.74
C PRO A 467 -0.93 29.58 28.53
N LYS A 468 -0.61 28.28 28.63
CA LYS A 468 -1.56 27.17 28.47
C LYS A 468 -1.56 26.29 29.72
N TYR A 469 -2.57 26.47 30.56
CA TYR A 469 -2.76 25.71 31.81
C TYR A 469 -3.78 24.57 31.71
N GLY A 470 -4.64 24.58 30.68
CA GLY A 470 -5.64 23.54 30.47
C GLY A 470 -5.03 22.14 30.27
N ILE A 471 -5.84 21.13 30.55
CA ILE A 471 -5.56 19.72 30.25
C ILE A 471 -6.02 19.39 28.82
N PRO A 472 -5.47 18.34 28.19
CA PRO A 472 -6.02 17.87 26.92
C PRO A 472 -7.46 17.37 27.13
N PRO A 473 -8.36 17.58 26.16
CA PRO A 473 -9.72 17.07 26.25
C PRO A 473 -9.70 15.53 26.22
N GLU A 474 -10.63 14.92 26.94
CA GLU A 474 -10.82 13.48 26.91
C GLU A 474 -11.43 13.07 25.56
N PRO A 475 -10.89 12.04 24.88
CA PRO A 475 -11.51 11.52 23.66
C PRO A 475 -12.88 10.92 23.94
N LEU A 476 -13.84 11.19 23.06
CA LEU A 476 -15.16 10.57 23.13
C LEU A 476 -15.07 9.05 22.95
N THR A 477 -15.79 8.32 23.79
CA THR A 477 -16.02 6.88 23.65
C THR A 477 -16.80 6.60 22.36
N GLY A 478 -16.78 5.35 21.89
CA GLY A 478 -17.52 5.00 20.68
C GLY A 478 -19.03 5.05 20.86
N GLU A 479 -19.51 4.80 22.07
CA GLU A 479 -20.93 4.93 22.42
C GLU A 479 -21.38 6.39 22.41
N GLU A 480 -20.58 7.32 22.96
CA GLU A 480 -20.87 8.75 22.88
C GLU A 480 -20.88 9.24 21.43
N VAL A 481 -19.90 8.83 20.62
CA VAL A 481 -19.88 9.17 19.19
C VAL A 481 -21.11 8.62 18.48
N LEU A 482 -21.49 7.37 18.73
CA LEU A 482 -22.66 6.73 18.13
C LEU A 482 -23.95 7.51 18.48
N HIS A 483 -24.14 7.83 19.75
CA HIS A 483 -25.27 8.61 20.24
C HIS A 483 -25.34 9.99 19.57
N MET A 484 -24.21 10.70 19.45
CA MET A 484 -24.14 12.01 18.80
C MET A 484 -24.52 11.94 17.30
N VAL A 485 -24.05 10.93 16.57
CA VAL A 485 -24.34 10.83 15.12
C VAL A 485 -25.77 10.39 14.82
N GLU A 486 -26.39 9.62 15.72
CA GLU A 486 -27.79 9.17 15.64
C GLU A 486 -28.77 10.29 16.00
N ASN A 487 -28.49 11.07 17.03
CA ASN A 487 -29.38 12.16 17.48
C ASN A 487 -29.29 13.44 16.66
N GLY A 488 -28.34 13.55 15.74
CA GLY A 488 -28.23 14.71 14.86
C GLY A 488 -27.48 15.91 15.45
N ASP A 489 -26.77 15.75 16.57
CA ASP A 489 -25.91 16.76 17.21
C ASP A 489 -24.60 16.99 16.42
N ARG A 490 -24.72 17.13 15.10
CA ARG A 490 -23.71 16.84 14.06
C ARG A 490 -22.76 17.99 13.72
N VAL A 491 -22.22 18.71 14.70
CA VAL A 491 -21.32 19.82 14.32
C VAL A 491 -19.92 19.32 13.90
N CYS A 492 -19.48 18.16 14.42
CA CYS A 492 -18.18 17.56 14.12
C CYS A 492 -18.23 16.27 13.28
N TRP A 493 -19.43 15.76 12.98
CA TRP A 493 -19.64 14.49 12.28
C TRP A 493 -20.60 14.67 11.12
N LYS A 494 -20.18 14.28 9.91
CA LYS A 494 -20.98 14.42 8.70
C LYS A 494 -21.90 13.22 8.44
N LYS A 495 -21.55 12.05 8.96
CA LYS A 495 -22.30 10.79 8.81
C LYS A 495 -22.07 9.88 10.02
N LYS A 496 -22.98 8.92 10.20
CA LYS A 496 -22.70 7.70 10.97
C LYS A 496 -21.85 6.80 10.09
N SER A 497 -20.65 6.46 10.55
CA SER A 497 -19.79 5.51 9.84
C SER A 497 -20.42 4.13 9.79
N ILE A 498 -20.37 3.47 8.63
CA ILE A 498 -20.87 2.09 8.45
C ILE A 498 -20.21 1.08 9.40
N PHE A 499 -19.01 1.36 9.91
CA PHE A 499 -18.37 0.46 10.89
C PHE A 499 -19.15 0.35 12.21
N PHE A 500 -20.03 1.30 12.54
CA PHE A 500 -20.93 1.18 13.69
C PHE A 500 -21.99 0.09 13.55
N ASP A 501 -22.15 -0.48 12.36
CA ASP A 501 -22.96 -1.69 12.17
C ASP A 501 -22.29 -2.95 12.72
N LEU A 502 -20.98 -2.90 12.98
CA LEU A 502 -20.26 -3.95 13.69
C LEU A 502 -20.53 -3.76 15.19
N GLU A 503 -21.21 -4.73 15.80
CA GLU A 503 -21.70 -4.66 17.18
C GLU A 503 -20.63 -4.22 18.20
N TYR A 504 -19.41 -4.73 18.04
CA TYR A 504 -18.30 -4.46 18.94
C TYR A 504 -17.63 -3.10 18.73
N TRP A 505 -17.83 -2.44 17.58
CA TRP A 505 -17.08 -1.25 17.16
C TRP A 505 -17.20 -0.07 18.13
N LYS A 506 -18.41 0.15 18.67
CA LYS A 506 -18.69 1.23 19.62
C LYS A 506 -17.93 1.11 20.95
N TYR A 507 -17.46 -0.09 21.29
CA TYR A 507 -16.71 -0.33 22.51
C TYR A 507 -15.19 -0.23 22.33
N LEU A 508 -14.70 -0.18 21.08
CA LEU A 508 -13.28 -0.07 20.82
C LEU A 508 -12.76 1.32 21.24
N PRO A 509 -11.66 1.39 22.03
CA PRO A 509 -11.13 2.65 22.52
C PRO A 509 -10.52 3.48 21.38
N VAL A 510 -9.95 2.81 20.38
CA VAL A 510 -9.45 3.41 19.15
C VAL A 510 -10.13 2.72 17.97
N ARG A 511 -10.84 3.50 17.16
CA ARG A 511 -11.58 3.05 15.96
C ARG A 511 -10.89 3.45 14.66
N HIS A 512 -10.26 4.61 14.68
CA HIS A 512 -9.54 5.15 13.54
C HIS A 512 -8.18 5.67 14.01
N ALA A 513 -7.12 5.10 13.47
CA ALA A 513 -5.73 5.49 13.68
C ALA A 513 -5.24 6.32 12.50
N LEU A 514 -4.29 7.22 12.78
CA LEU A 514 -3.61 8.01 11.77
C LEU A 514 -2.37 7.25 11.27
N ASP A 515 -2.14 7.29 9.96
CA ASP A 515 -0.89 6.84 9.37
C ASP A 515 0.24 7.81 9.75
N VAL A 516 1.01 7.40 10.76
CA VAL A 516 2.13 8.18 11.29
C VAL A 516 3.22 8.32 10.24
N MET A 517 3.48 7.32 9.40
CA MET A 517 4.56 7.42 8.39
C MET A 517 4.24 8.50 7.37
N HIS A 518 3.00 8.55 6.89
CA HIS A 518 2.57 9.59 5.95
C HIS A 518 2.64 10.98 6.59
N ILE A 519 2.21 11.10 7.84
CA ILE A 519 2.28 12.37 8.59
C ILE A 519 3.73 12.80 8.80
N GLU A 520 4.59 11.92 9.30
CA GLU A 520 6.00 12.19 9.55
C GLU A 520 6.72 12.58 8.27
N LYS A 521 6.50 11.88 7.16
CA LYS A 521 7.04 12.25 5.85
C LYS A 521 6.66 13.69 5.48
N ASN A 522 5.38 14.06 5.58
CA ASN A 522 4.90 15.39 5.22
C ASN A 522 5.46 16.49 6.14
N VAL A 523 5.58 16.21 7.43
CA VAL A 523 6.16 17.12 8.42
C VAL A 523 7.66 17.30 8.15
N CYS A 524 8.40 16.21 7.96
CA CYS A 524 9.82 16.22 7.63
C CYS A 524 10.08 16.97 6.32
N ASP A 525 9.33 16.69 5.26
CA ASP A 525 9.43 17.41 3.97
C ASP A 525 9.23 18.92 4.13
N SER A 526 8.28 19.33 4.97
CA SER A 526 8.02 20.75 5.25
C SER A 526 9.15 21.41 6.04
N ILE A 527 9.71 20.69 7.03
CA ILE A 527 10.83 21.18 7.84
C ILE A 527 12.08 21.30 6.97
N ILE A 528 12.47 20.25 6.24
CA ILE A 528 13.66 20.24 5.39
C ILE A 528 13.53 21.26 4.26
N GLY A 529 12.35 21.34 3.63
CA GLY A 529 12.07 22.34 2.60
C GLY A 529 12.28 23.78 3.11
N THR A 530 11.94 24.03 4.37
CA THR A 530 12.12 25.34 5.02
C THR A 530 13.57 25.59 5.42
N LEU A 531 14.22 24.64 6.12
CA LEU A 531 15.61 24.78 6.59
C LEU A 531 16.62 24.95 5.46
N LEU A 532 16.42 24.23 4.35
CA LEU A 532 17.30 24.30 3.19
C LEU A 532 16.89 25.37 2.17
N GLU A 533 15.76 26.05 2.38
CA GLU A 533 15.18 27.06 1.49
C GLU A 533 14.92 26.50 0.07
N ILE A 534 14.36 25.29 0.00
CA ILE A 534 14.08 24.61 -1.28
C ILE A 534 12.94 25.34 -2.01
N PRO A 535 13.13 25.78 -3.27
CA PRO A 535 12.09 26.43 -4.05
C PRO A 535 10.80 25.59 -4.12
N GLY A 536 9.65 26.21 -3.81
CA GLY A 536 8.35 25.55 -3.81
C GLY A 536 8.03 24.68 -2.58
N LYS A 537 9.03 24.35 -1.74
CA LYS A 537 8.83 23.61 -0.48
C LYS A 537 9.02 24.45 0.78
N ASN A 538 9.76 25.56 0.69
CA ASN A 538 9.95 26.51 1.80
C ASN A 538 8.60 27.01 2.34
N LYS A 539 8.41 26.96 3.66
CA LYS A 539 7.20 27.49 4.35
C LYS A 539 7.42 28.86 4.98
N ASP A 540 8.64 29.38 4.94
CA ASP A 540 9.01 30.69 5.44
C ASP A 540 8.94 31.76 4.34
N GLU A 541 7.73 32.28 4.16
CA GLU A 541 7.40 33.26 3.12
C GLU A 541 6.87 34.58 3.72
N ILE A 542 6.76 35.62 2.90
CA ILE A 542 6.26 36.95 3.32
C ILE A 542 4.90 36.83 4.03
N ALA A 543 3.97 36.05 3.49
CA ALA A 543 2.65 35.85 4.10
C ALA A 543 2.75 35.23 5.51
N ALA A 544 3.60 34.21 5.69
CA ALA A 544 3.83 33.58 6.99
C ALA A 544 4.44 34.56 8.01
N ARG A 545 5.39 35.41 7.59
CA ARG A 545 6.02 36.44 8.43
C ARG A 545 5.03 37.54 8.83
N LEU A 546 4.17 37.98 7.92
CA LEU A 546 3.08 38.93 8.22
C LEU A 546 2.03 38.32 9.16
N ASP A 547 1.75 37.02 9.04
CA ASP A 547 0.86 36.33 9.96
C ASP A 547 1.45 36.22 11.38
N LEU A 548 2.73 35.91 11.49
CA LEU A 548 3.45 35.94 12.78
C LEU A 548 3.35 37.32 13.44
N LEU A 549 3.58 38.39 12.66
CA LEU A 549 3.42 39.77 13.12
C LEU A 549 1.99 40.07 13.60
N ASN A 550 0.98 39.69 12.80
CA ASN A 550 -0.44 39.86 13.16
C ASN A 550 -0.82 39.08 14.44
N MET A 551 -0.16 37.95 14.69
CA MET A 551 -0.35 37.16 15.90
C MET A 551 0.45 37.69 17.11
N GLY A 552 1.29 38.71 16.92
CA GLY A 552 2.18 39.25 17.95
C GLY A 552 3.31 38.30 18.35
N VAL A 553 3.74 37.42 17.43
CA VAL A 553 4.76 36.39 17.65
C VAL A 553 5.97 36.69 16.78
N LYS A 554 7.19 36.62 17.34
CA LYS A 554 8.43 36.87 16.60
C LYS A 554 8.37 38.17 15.78
N THR A 555 7.96 39.27 16.41
CA THR A 555 7.76 40.57 15.74
C THR A 555 9.06 41.16 15.19
N ASP A 556 10.20 40.73 15.72
CA ASP A 556 11.56 40.99 15.22
C ASP A 556 11.81 40.44 13.81
N LEU A 557 10.98 39.50 13.35
CA LEU A 557 11.10 38.84 12.05
C LEU A 557 10.24 39.47 10.95
N GLN A 558 9.69 40.66 11.18
CA GLN A 558 8.81 41.35 10.23
C GLN A 558 9.49 41.60 8.86
N PRO A 559 8.75 41.48 7.74
CA PRO A 559 9.29 41.82 6.43
C PRO A 559 9.71 43.30 6.33
N GLU A 560 10.88 43.56 5.77
CA GLU A 560 11.42 44.90 5.53
C GLU A 560 11.21 45.30 4.06
N ASN A 561 10.55 46.44 3.82
CA ASN A 561 10.39 46.96 2.46
C ASN A 561 11.71 47.58 1.98
N GLY A 562 12.45 46.86 1.14
CA GLY A 562 13.62 47.39 0.45
C GLY A 562 13.27 48.09 -0.86
N GLU A 563 14.21 48.84 -1.43
CA GLU A 563 14.01 49.65 -2.65
C GLU A 563 13.60 48.82 -3.89
N LYS A 564 14.01 47.55 -3.98
CA LYS A 564 13.71 46.66 -5.13
C LYS A 564 12.90 45.42 -4.79
N ARG A 565 12.98 44.94 -3.54
CA ARG A 565 12.27 43.75 -3.07
C ARG A 565 12.08 43.79 -1.56
N THR A 566 11.00 43.20 -1.09
CA THR A 566 10.81 42.92 0.35
C THR A 566 11.88 41.94 0.80
N ARG A 567 12.59 42.29 1.88
CA ARG A 567 13.61 41.47 2.51
C ARG A 567 13.02 40.81 3.75
N LEU A 568 13.33 39.53 3.95
CA LEU A 568 13.00 38.81 5.18
C LEU A 568 14.23 38.76 6.09
N PRO A 569 14.15 39.27 7.33
CA PRO A 569 15.22 39.09 8.31
C PRO A 569 15.49 37.60 8.56
N PRO A 570 16.75 37.17 8.71
CA PRO A 570 17.08 35.78 9.01
C PRO A 570 16.47 35.40 10.37
N GLY A 571 15.64 34.37 10.37
CA GLY A 571 15.10 33.74 11.57
C GLY A 571 16.08 32.73 12.17
N PRO A 572 15.79 32.22 13.37
CA PRO A 572 16.65 31.26 14.08
C PRO A 572 16.75 29.88 13.39
N TRP A 573 15.99 29.65 12.32
CA TRP A 573 16.00 28.44 11.50
C TRP A 573 16.71 28.62 10.15
N ASN A 574 17.14 29.84 9.80
CA ASN A 574 17.88 30.05 8.56
C ASN A 574 19.31 29.57 8.74
N LEU A 575 19.67 28.53 8.00
CA LEU A 575 20.98 27.92 8.06
C LEU A 575 21.98 28.67 7.17
N SER A 576 23.19 28.87 7.67
CA SER A 576 24.33 29.30 6.85
C SER A 576 24.68 28.24 5.80
N ARG A 577 25.45 28.61 4.77
CA ARG A 577 25.90 27.66 3.74
C ARG A 577 26.76 26.52 4.30
N ALA A 578 27.47 26.76 5.41
CA ALA A 578 28.24 25.73 6.09
C ALA A 578 27.30 24.73 6.81
N GLU A 579 26.29 25.24 7.52
CA GLU A 579 25.29 24.42 8.21
C GLU A 579 24.44 23.63 7.23
N LYS A 580 23.97 24.23 6.13
CA LYS A 580 23.25 23.51 5.06
C LYS A 580 24.08 22.34 4.52
N ARG A 581 25.39 22.55 4.29
CA ARG A 581 26.31 21.47 3.90
C ARG A 581 26.43 20.40 4.97
N GLY A 582 26.50 20.79 6.25
CA GLY A 582 26.49 19.85 7.37
C GLY A 582 25.26 18.96 7.39
N VAL A 583 24.06 19.55 7.24
CA VAL A 583 22.79 18.80 7.16
C VAL A 583 22.80 17.86 5.95
N CYS A 584 23.13 18.35 4.76
CA CYS A 584 23.17 17.51 3.55
C CYS A 584 24.18 16.36 3.68
N ASN A 585 25.35 16.61 4.25
CA ASN A 585 26.35 15.58 4.51
C ASN A 585 25.86 14.55 5.54
N SER A 586 25.07 14.96 6.53
CA SER A 586 24.50 14.02 7.50
C SER A 586 23.51 13.06 6.84
N PHE A 587 22.70 13.53 5.89
CA PHE A 587 21.83 12.67 5.09
C PHE A 587 22.63 11.80 4.14
N TYR A 588 23.64 12.36 3.47
CA TYR A 588 24.50 11.60 2.55
C TYR A 588 25.25 10.45 3.26
N GLY A 589 25.68 10.68 4.51
CA GLY A 589 26.36 9.68 5.33
C GLY A 589 25.43 8.76 6.12
N MET A 590 24.11 8.96 6.03
CA MET A 590 23.14 8.17 6.79
C MET A 590 23.11 6.74 6.28
N LYS A 591 23.28 5.78 7.20
CA LYS A 591 23.08 4.36 6.91
C LYS A 591 21.72 3.95 7.44
N VAL A 592 20.82 3.59 6.55
CA VAL A 592 19.51 3.03 6.90
C VAL A 592 19.55 1.50 6.78
N PRO A 593 18.68 0.75 7.49
CA PRO A 593 18.53 -0.68 7.29
C PRO A 593 18.26 -1.03 5.82
N GLU A 594 18.81 -2.15 5.36
CA GLU A 594 18.67 -2.65 3.98
C GLU A 594 17.18 -2.83 3.61
N GLY A 595 16.77 -2.33 2.44
CA GLY A 595 15.37 -2.38 1.96
C GLY A 595 14.50 -1.15 2.29
N TYR A 596 15.06 -0.11 2.92
CA TYR A 596 14.37 1.18 3.20
C TYR A 596 15.01 2.39 2.51
N SER A 597 16.00 2.19 1.62
CA SER A 597 16.79 3.23 0.93
C SER A 597 16.38 3.45 -0.51
#